data_AF-A0A2T4U3B7-F1
#
_entry.id   AF-A0A2T4U3B7-F1
#
_cell.length_a   1.000
_cell.length_b   1.000
_cell.length_c   1.000
_cell.angle_alpha   90.00
_cell.angle_beta   90.00
_cell.angle_gamma   90.00
#
_symmetry.space_group_name_H-M   'P 1'
#
loop_
_entity.id
_entity.type
_entity.pdbx_description
1 polymer ?
#
loop_
_entity_poly.entity_id
_entity_poly.type
_entity_poly.pdbx_seq_one_letter_code
_entity_poly.pdbx_strand_id
1 'polypeptide(L)'
;MVVFFLSIILLTVFMVPMVIWRINGGDLFGPIMINGFMHVVTIIPYLFILSYDSDILGNLVLSRINDLEISVAIYVLLQSIAYLFIVLGISSRFANTVSLKLPKFNTTISKKTYRTAFFISFLIGFIAFVYMIQTSGGFLHLLNNLEQRSSILSGVGYISVFVQLLTFAVVLLVYSKKVHSPPSKNIIIAFFVILVMLIETTSGARKDAVFLLFFVFIVAHYSYYHFKNIPKKAWLILFFVFLYALSVPLLRDEGGIEHYANSPEALIGDSIDNASNSLNGVSYVRHYLLVTNEFSVNDIWLGKSYLDLLVAPIPSNFYEGKPPIDDGVYLRTLAEGREVSPPMPYNELFPSSWPPETFGAMYMNFWIPGLFIGMYLLGFFYKITYTYMKNSNYSFFSIFLYGHIIINFELSNLRIVQAITFLSVLLIFSFVFFQISLDRSNKNKK
;
A
#
# COMPACT_ATOMS: atom_id res chain seq x y z
N MET A 1 -3.09 2.24 31.48
CA MET A 1 -3.33 3.72 31.47
C MET A 1 -2.22 4.45 30.70
N VAL A 2 -0.96 4.06 30.84
CA VAL A 2 0.19 4.68 30.15
C VAL A 2 0.05 4.61 28.62
N VAL A 3 -0.24 3.42 28.07
CA VAL A 3 -0.43 3.21 26.62
C VAL A 3 -1.46 4.17 26.03
N PHE A 4 -2.59 4.40 26.72
CA PHE A 4 -3.63 5.32 26.27
C PHE A 4 -3.10 6.76 26.11
N PHE A 5 -2.35 7.26 27.09
CA PHE A 5 -1.75 8.60 27.02
C PHE A 5 -0.70 8.69 25.90
N LEU A 6 0.12 7.65 25.73
CA LEU A 6 1.09 7.57 24.63
C LEU A 6 0.39 7.61 23.26
N SER A 7 -0.76 6.94 23.11
CA SER A 7 -1.58 7.00 21.88
C SER A 7 -2.05 8.42 21.57
N ILE A 8 -2.46 9.19 22.59
CA ILE A 8 -2.89 10.59 22.42
C ILE A 8 -1.71 11.48 22.01
N ILE A 9 -0.54 11.28 22.61
CA ILE A 9 0.69 12.00 22.25
C ILE A 9 1.02 11.72 20.78
N LEU A 10 1.03 10.46 20.37
CA LEU A 10 1.36 10.08 19.00
C LEU A 10 0.33 10.60 17.99
N LEU A 11 -0.97 10.55 18.32
CA LEU A 11 -2.03 11.16 17.52
C LEU A 11 -1.78 12.66 17.32
N THR A 12 -1.37 13.36 18.37
CA THR A 12 -1.04 14.79 18.30
C THR A 12 0.14 15.03 17.37
N VAL A 13 1.21 14.23 17.48
CA VAL A 13 2.38 14.29 16.60
C VAL A 13 1.98 14.11 15.13
N PHE A 14 1.09 13.18 14.81
CA PHE A 14 0.59 12.98 13.44
C PHE A 14 -0.28 14.13 12.93
N MET A 15 -1.18 14.63 13.78
CA MET A 15 -2.18 15.64 13.42
C MET A 15 -1.60 17.05 13.27
N VAL A 16 -0.60 17.43 14.08
CA VAL A 16 -0.06 18.80 14.08
C VAL A 16 0.47 19.23 12.69
N PRO A 17 1.34 18.45 12.00
CA PRO A 17 1.79 18.79 10.65
C PRO A 17 0.64 18.88 9.63
N MET A 18 -0.38 18.04 9.75
CA MET A 18 -1.57 18.08 8.87
C MET A 18 -2.36 19.37 9.07
N VAL A 19 -2.61 19.76 10.32
CA VAL A 19 -3.32 21.00 10.66
C VAL A 19 -2.54 22.22 10.17
N ILE A 20 -1.24 22.29 10.47
CA ILE A 20 -0.37 23.38 10.00
C ILE A 20 -0.37 23.46 8.46
N TRP A 21 -0.26 22.32 7.77
CA TRP A 21 -0.32 22.26 6.31
C TRP A 21 -1.64 22.83 5.78
N ARG A 22 -2.78 22.48 6.39
CA ARG A 22 -4.10 22.95 5.96
C ARG A 22 -4.35 24.43 6.26
N ILE A 23 -3.90 24.93 7.41
CA ILE A 23 -3.96 26.36 7.76
C ILE A 23 -3.18 27.19 6.73
N ASN A 24 -2.04 26.69 6.27
CA ASN A 24 -1.22 27.32 5.24
C ASN A 24 -1.74 27.11 3.80
N GLY A 25 -2.99 26.68 3.62
CA GLY A 25 -3.61 26.47 2.31
C GLY A 25 -3.12 25.23 1.55
N GLY A 26 -2.50 24.28 2.26
CA GLY A 26 -1.97 23.06 1.69
C GLY A 26 -3.04 22.15 1.08
N ASP A 27 -2.67 21.41 0.04
CA ASP A 27 -3.55 20.53 -0.71
C ASP A 27 -4.07 19.33 0.11
N LEU A 28 -5.34 18.94 -0.10
CA LEU A 28 -6.00 17.86 0.67
C LEU A 28 -5.34 16.49 0.44
N PHE A 29 -4.90 16.23 -0.78
CA PHE A 29 -4.22 14.98 -1.15
C PHE A 29 -2.71 15.18 -1.24
N GLY A 30 -2.17 16.25 -0.62
CA GLY A 30 -0.74 16.46 -0.50
C GLY A 30 -0.06 15.39 0.37
N PRO A 31 1.27 15.23 0.24
CA PRO A 31 1.98 14.12 0.88
C PRO A 31 1.87 14.13 2.40
N ILE A 32 1.89 15.30 3.06
CA ILE A 32 1.71 15.43 4.51
C ILE A 32 0.32 14.92 4.93
N MET A 33 -0.73 15.27 4.18
CA MET A 33 -2.10 14.89 4.50
C MET A 33 -2.33 13.39 4.35
N ILE A 34 -1.92 12.81 3.22
CA ILE A 34 -2.11 11.39 2.97
C ILE A 34 -1.28 10.57 3.96
N ASN A 35 0.01 10.88 4.10
CA ASN A 35 0.88 10.10 4.99
C ASN A 35 0.43 10.21 6.46
N GLY A 36 0.12 11.42 6.95
CA GLY A 36 -0.40 11.60 8.31
C GLY A 36 -1.73 10.89 8.53
N PHE A 37 -2.66 10.97 7.57
CA PHE A 37 -3.92 10.23 7.63
C PHE A 37 -3.71 8.72 7.70
N MET A 38 -2.82 8.17 6.86
CA MET A 38 -2.50 6.73 6.88
C MET A 38 -1.91 6.31 8.23
N HIS A 39 -1.01 7.10 8.82
CA HIS A 39 -0.47 6.84 10.15
C HIS A 39 -1.57 6.86 11.23
N VAL A 40 -2.47 7.85 11.18
CA VAL A 40 -3.61 7.90 12.12
C VAL A 40 -4.48 6.66 12.00
N VAL A 41 -4.89 6.29 10.78
CA VAL A 41 -5.80 5.16 10.56
C VAL A 41 -5.16 3.82 10.90
N THR A 42 -3.87 3.64 10.61
CA THR A 42 -3.21 2.33 10.77
C THR A 42 -2.59 2.12 12.14
N ILE A 43 -2.28 3.17 12.90
CA ILE A 43 -1.57 3.05 14.19
C ILE A 43 -2.48 3.37 15.39
N ILE A 44 -3.24 4.46 15.32
CA ILE A 44 -3.90 5.01 16.51
C ILE A 44 -5.03 4.11 17.03
N PRO A 45 -5.97 3.61 16.19
CA PRO A 45 -6.99 2.67 16.65
C PRO A 45 -6.40 1.43 17.33
N TYR A 46 -5.30 0.91 16.78
CA TYR A 46 -4.62 -0.27 17.34
C TYR A 46 -4.06 0.00 18.73
N LEU A 47 -3.35 1.12 18.92
CA LEU A 47 -2.80 1.48 20.23
C LEU A 47 -3.89 1.80 21.26
N PHE A 48 -5.05 2.33 20.83
CA PHE A 48 -6.17 2.50 21.75
C PHE A 48 -6.73 1.17 22.23
N ILE A 49 -6.92 0.18 21.35
CA ILE A 49 -7.36 -1.15 21.77
C ILE A 49 -6.30 -1.81 22.66
N LEU A 50 -5.03 -1.73 22.28
CA LEU A 50 -3.90 -2.24 23.08
C LEU A 50 -3.88 -1.67 24.51
N SER A 51 -4.41 -0.45 24.71
CA SER A 51 -4.47 0.17 26.04
C SER A 51 -5.49 -0.45 26.99
N TYR A 52 -6.45 -1.22 26.45
CA TYR A 52 -7.50 -1.92 27.20
C TYR A 52 -7.38 -3.44 27.13
N ASP A 53 -6.86 -3.96 26.01
CA ASP A 53 -6.73 -5.38 25.72
C ASP A 53 -5.35 -5.67 25.12
N SER A 54 -4.46 -6.29 25.91
CA SER A 54 -3.12 -6.68 25.47
C SER A 54 -3.12 -7.87 24.52
N ASP A 55 -4.19 -8.68 24.52
CA ASP A 55 -4.24 -9.95 23.78
C ASP A 55 -4.31 -9.71 22.27
N ILE A 56 -4.65 -8.49 21.84
CA ILE A 56 -4.59 -8.07 20.44
C ILE A 56 -3.19 -8.26 19.81
N LEU A 57 -2.11 -8.22 20.60
CA LEU A 57 -0.74 -8.51 20.13
C LEU A 57 -0.52 -9.97 19.76
N GLY A 58 -1.30 -10.87 20.37
CA GLY A 58 -1.15 -12.31 20.28
C GLY A 58 0.08 -12.85 21.02
N ASN A 59 -0.01 -14.13 21.39
CA ASN A 59 0.98 -14.81 22.24
C ASN A 59 2.41 -14.79 21.68
N LEU A 60 2.56 -14.84 20.36
CA LEU A 60 3.87 -14.85 19.71
C LEU A 60 4.67 -13.55 19.94
N VAL A 61 3.98 -12.42 20.11
CA VAL A 61 4.65 -11.14 20.37
C VAL A 61 4.71 -10.87 21.87
N LEU A 62 3.64 -11.18 22.62
CA LEU A 62 3.63 -11.01 24.07
C LEU A 62 4.74 -11.81 24.76
N SER A 63 5.02 -13.03 24.31
CA SER A 63 6.11 -13.87 24.86
C SER A 63 7.52 -13.32 24.61
N ARG A 64 7.65 -12.33 23.72
CA ARG A 64 8.92 -11.67 23.37
C ARG A 64 9.08 -10.28 23.99
N ILE A 65 8.02 -9.79 24.63
CA ILE A 65 8.00 -8.47 25.26
C ILE A 65 8.12 -8.67 26.77
N ASN A 66 9.24 -8.19 27.34
CA ASN A 66 9.45 -8.26 28.79
C ASN A 66 8.54 -7.30 29.56
N ASP A 67 8.49 -6.05 29.12
CA ASP A 67 7.65 -4.99 29.69
C ASP A 67 6.90 -4.28 28.57
N LEU A 68 5.58 -4.45 28.54
CA LEU A 68 4.71 -3.91 27.50
C LEU A 68 4.66 -2.38 27.53
N GLU A 69 4.58 -1.77 28.71
CA GLU A 69 4.45 -0.31 28.81
C GLU A 69 5.75 0.38 28.37
N ILE A 70 6.90 -0.15 28.77
CA ILE A 70 8.22 0.35 28.34
C ILE A 70 8.40 0.14 26.83
N SER A 71 8.05 -1.03 26.31
CA SER A 71 8.16 -1.34 24.89
C SER A 71 7.32 -0.41 24.03
N VAL A 72 6.08 -0.15 24.45
CA VAL A 72 5.18 0.80 23.77
C VAL A 72 5.71 2.22 23.89
N ALA A 73 6.27 2.63 25.03
CA ALA A 73 6.87 3.94 25.21
C ALA A 73 8.06 4.16 24.26
N ILE A 74 8.96 3.18 24.15
CA ILE A 74 10.10 3.21 23.21
C ILE A 74 9.59 3.29 21.77
N TYR A 75 8.64 2.43 21.41
CA TYR A 75 8.03 2.45 20.07
C TYR A 75 7.41 3.81 19.74
N VAL A 76 6.60 4.38 20.63
CA VAL A 76 5.94 5.68 20.43
C VAL A 76 6.96 6.80 20.27
N LEU A 77 8.05 6.78 21.06
CA LEU A 77 9.14 7.74 20.92
C LEU A 77 9.83 7.61 19.54
N LEU A 78 10.22 6.40 19.15
CA LEU A 78 10.86 6.13 17.86
C LEU A 78 9.95 6.50 16.69
N GLN A 79 8.66 6.12 16.74
CA GLN A 79 7.67 6.42 15.72
C GLN A 79 7.41 7.93 15.60
N SER A 80 7.39 8.65 16.72
CA SER A 80 7.24 10.11 16.71
C SER A 80 8.41 10.78 15.99
N ILE A 81 9.65 10.41 16.33
CA ILE A 81 10.85 10.96 15.69
C ILE A 81 10.89 10.56 14.21
N ALA A 82 10.65 9.28 13.90
CA ALA A 82 10.59 8.75 12.54
C ALA A 82 9.59 9.52 11.66
N TYR A 83 8.39 9.81 12.18
CA TYR A 83 7.39 10.60 11.45
C TYR A 83 7.86 12.04 11.21
N LEU A 84 8.54 12.67 12.17
CA LEU A 84 9.15 13.99 11.94
C LEU A 84 10.20 13.93 10.82
N PHE A 85 10.98 12.85 10.71
CA PHE A 85 11.91 12.64 9.59
C PHE A 85 11.17 12.48 8.25
N ILE A 86 10.00 11.83 8.19
CA ILE A 86 9.14 11.86 6.98
C ILE A 86 8.77 13.29 6.62
N VAL A 87 8.30 14.09 7.59
CA VAL A 87 7.90 15.49 7.37
C VAL A 87 9.08 16.33 6.87
N LEU A 88 10.28 16.12 7.42
CA LEU A 88 11.52 16.75 6.94
C LEU A 88 11.87 16.34 5.51
N GLY A 89 11.73 15.05 5.17
CA GLY A 89 11.91 14.53 3.82
C GLY A 89 10.93 15.17 2.83
N ILE A 90 9.66 15.29 3.21
CA ILE A 90 8.62 15.95 2.40
C ILE A 90 8.93 17.45 2.18
N SER A 91 9.59 18.06 3.16
CA SER A 91 9.95 19.49 3.14
C SER A 91 11.27 19.77 2.39
N SER A 92 11.96 18.74 1.91
CA SER A 92 13.25 18.85 1.23
C SER A 92 13.16 19.67 -0.06
N ARG A 93 13.96 20.74 -0.13
CA ARG A 93 14.10 21.55 -1.37
C ARG A 93 14.82 20.78 -2.47
N PHE A 94 15.70 19.85 -2.10
CA PHE A 94 16.44 19.03 -3.05
C PHE A 94 15.51 18.15 -3.89
N ALA A 95 14.41 17.66 -3.31
CA ALA A 95 13.40 16.88 -4.02
C ALA A 95 12.78 17.65 -5.19
N ASN A 96 12.59 18.98 -5.04
CA ASN A 96 12.10 19.81 -6.14
C ASN A 96 13.09 19.85 -7.30
N THR A 97 14.39 19.95 -7.00
CA THR A 97 15.46 19.97 -8.02
C THR A 97 15.52 18.64 -8.77
N VAL A 98 15.39 17.51 -8.06
CA VAL A 98 15.34 16.18 -8.69
C VAL A 98 14.10 16.05 -9.57
N SER A 99 12.93 16.48 -9.10
CA SER A 99 11.67 16.36 -9.85
C SER A 99 11.66 17.11 -11.18
N LEU A 100 12.44 18.20 -11.30
CA LEU A 100 12.56 18.99 -12.54
C LEU A 100 13.39 18.27 -13.61
N LYS A 101 14.24 17.31 -13.23
CA LYS A 101 15.08 16.53 -14.15
C LYS A 101 14.35 15.32 -14.74
N LEU A 102 13.18 14.96 -14.20
CA LEU A 102 12.42 13.80 -14.66
C LEU A 102 11.73 14.10 -16.01
N PRO A 103 11.66 13.12 -16.93
CA PRO A 103 11.03 13.30 -18.23
C PRO A 103 9.53 13.56 -18.09
N LYS A 104 8.97 14.44 -18.91
CA LYS A 104 7.54 14.76 -18.89
C LYS A 104 6.80 13.95 -19.96
N PHE A 105 5.58 13.51 -19.63
CA PHE A 105 4.67 12.87 -20.58
C PHE A 105 3.62 13.87 -21.07
N ASN A 106 3.09 13.65 -22.28
CA ASN A 106 2.08 14.55 -22.82
C ASN A 106 0.79 14.53 -21.98
N THR A 107 0.21 15.71 -21.78
CA THR A 107 -1.07 15.87 -21.09
C THR A 107 -2.25 15.89 -22.06
N THR A 108 -2.01 16.26 -23.31
CA THR A 108 -3.01 16.38 -24.38
C THR A 108 -3.05 15.12 -25.21
N ILE A 109 -3.99 14.25 -24.89
CA ILE A 109 -4.16 12.95 -25.52
C ILE A 109 -5.50 12.91 -26.24
N SER A 110 -5.53 12.32 -27.45
CA SER A 110 -6.76 12.21 -28.23
C SER A 110 -7.80 11.31 -27.55
N LYS A 111 -9.09 11.57 -27.78
CA LYS A 111 -10.18 10.70 -27.30
C LYS A 111 -10.01 9.24 -27.77
N LYS A 112 -9.54 9.03 -29.01
CA LYS A 112 -9.27 7.71 -29.57
C LYS A 112 -8.19 6.98 -28.78
N THR A 113 -7.12 7.69 -28.40
CA THR A 113 -6.03 7.13 -27.61
C THR A 113 -6.50 6.69 -26.23
N TYR A 114 -7.27 7.52 -25.50
CA TYR A 114 -7.84 7.11 -24.21
C TYR A 114 -8.70 5.86 -24.31
N ARG A 115 -9.59 5.81 -25.32
CA ARG A 115 -10.47 4.66 -25.55
C ARG A 115 -9.66 3.40 -25.85
N THR A 116 -8.64 3.52 -26.70
CA THR A 116 -7.77 2.39 -27.09
C THR A 116 -6.96 1.90 -25.89
N ALA A 117 -6.34 2.83 -25.15
CA ALA A 117 -5.58 2.52 -23.94
C ALA A 117 -6.44 1.80 -22.89
N PHE A 118 -7.67 2.30 -22.65
CA PHE A 118 -8.65 1.68 -21.76
C PHE A 118 -9.00 0.24 -22.17
N PHE A 119 -9.37 0.03 -23.44
CA PHE A 119 -9.78 -1.30 -23.89
C PHE A 119 -8.62 -2.29 -23.87
N ILE A 120 -7.42 -1.87 -24.26
CA ILE A 120 -6.24 -2.74 -24.25
C ILE A 120 -5.85 -3.10 -22.80
N SER A 121 -5.78 -2.12 -21.89
CA SER A 121 -5.43 -2.41 -20.50
C SER A 121 -6.50 -3.29 -19.83
N PHE A 122 -7.78 -3.03 -20.09
CA PHE A 122 -8.87 -3.85 -19.57
C PHE A 122 -8.81 -5.28 -20.12
N LEU A 123 -8.61 -5.44 -21.44
CA LEU A 123 -8.56 -6.75 -22.08
C LEU A 123 -7.37 -7.58 -21.58
N ILE A 124 -6.16 -7.00 -21.52
CA ILE A 124 -4.98 -7.70 -21.02
C ILE A 124 -5.17 -8.08 -19.55
N GLY A 125 -5.63 -7.14 -18.71
CA GLY A 125 -5.86 -7.41 -17.29
C GLY A 125 -6.94 -8.46 -17.05
N PHE A 126 -8.02 -8.44 -17.82
CA PHE A 126 -9.10 -9.42 -17.72
C PHE A 126 -8.67 -10.80 -18.20
N ILE A 127 -7.92 -10.89 -19.31
CA ILE A 127 -7.36 -12.17 -19.79
C ILE A 127 -6.38 -12.73 -18.76
N ALA A 128 -5.51 -11.90 -18.17
CA ALA A 128 -4.59 -12.32 -17.13
C ALA A 128 -5.34 -12.85 -15.89
N PHE A 129 -6.43 -12.19 -15.49
CA PHE A 129 -7.29 -12.68 -14.42
C PHE A 129 -7.94 -14.03 -14.76
N VAL A 130 -8.53 -14.18 -15.94
CA VAL A 130 -9.12 -15.45 -16.39
C VAL A 130 -8.07 -16.56 -16.40
N TYR A 131 -6.88 -16.27 -16.93
CA TYR A 131 -5.77 -17.23 -16.95
C TYR A 131 -5.32 -17.62 -15.54
N MET A 132 -5.17 -16.66 -14.62
CA MET A 132 -4.87 -16.91 -13.21
C MET A 132 -5.90 -17.84 -12.57
N ILE A 133 -7.19 -17.57 -12.78
CA ILE A 133 -8.27 -18.41 -12.26
C ILE A 133 -8.21 -19.83 -12.84
N GLN A 134 -7.92 -19.99 -14.14
CA GLN A 134 -7.77 -21.29 -14.78
C GLN A 134 -6.57 -22.07 -14.23
N THR A 135 -5.42 -21.42 -14.03
CA THR A 135 -4.23 -22.06 -13.46
C THR A 135 -4.43 -22.48 -12.00
N SER A 136 -5.36 -21.83 -11.30
CA SER A 136 -5.71 -22.10 -9.92
C SER A 136 -6.85 -23.13 -9.76
N GLY A 137 -7.13 -23.94 -10.77
CA GLY A 137 -8.17 -24.98 -10.70
C GLY A 137 -9.60 -24.50 -10.97
N GLY A 138 -9.77 -23.23 -11.38
CA GLY A 138 -11.05 -22.63 -11.73
C GLY A 138 -11.68 -21.79 -10.61
N PHE A 139 -12.70 -21.01 -10.97
CA PHE A 139 -13.33 -20.04 -10.07
C PHE A 139 -14.02 -20.72 -8.86
N LEU A 140 -14.76 -21.80 -9.11
CA LEU A 140 -15.43 -22.56 -8.04
C LEU A 140 -14.43 -23.23 -7.10
N HIS A 141 -13.31 -23.73 -7.63
CA HIS A 141 -12.25 -24.30 -6.80
C HIS A 141 -11.64 -23.24 -5.88
N LEU A 142 -11.36 -22.04 -6.42
CA LEU A 142 -10.84 -20.93 -5.63
C LEU A 142 -11.82 -20.47 -4.55
N LEU A 143 -13.12 -20.39 -4.85
CA LEU A 143 -14.14 -20.00 -3.88
C LEU A 143 -14.31 -21.04 -2.76
N ASN A 144 -14.27 -22.33 -3.10
CA ASN A 144 -14.43 -23.40 -2.12
C ASN A 144 -13.17 -23.65 -1.28
N ASN A 145 -12.04 -23.03 -1.63
CA ASN A 145 -10.75 -23.19 -0.93
C ASN A 145 -10.12 -21.81 -0.62
N LEU A 146 -10.95 -20.83 -0.24
CA LEU A 146 -10.49 -19.45 0.03
C LEU A 146 -9.49 -19.35 1.18
N GLU A 147 -9.49 -20.35 2.07
CA GLU A 147 -8.53 -20.53 3.17
C GLU A 147 -7.12 -20.92 2.67
N GLN A 148 -7.02 -21.78 1.65
CA GLN A 148 -5.76 -22.26 1.07
C GLN A 148 -5.26 -21.38 -0.09
N ARG A 149 -5.92 -20.23 -0.32
CA ARG A 149 -5.68 -19.33 -1.44
C ARG A 149 -4.21 -18.98 -1.64
N SER A 150 -3.47 -18.71 -0.58
CA SER A 150 -2.04 -18.35 -0.69
C SER A 150 -1.20 -19.47 -1.31
N SER A 151 -1.56 -20.73 -1.05
CA SER A 151 -0.95 -21.89 -1.69
C SER A 151 -1.42 -22.03 -3.15
N ILE A 152 -2.73 -21.89 -3.39
CA ILE A 152 -3.36 -22.01 -4.72
C ILE A 152 -2.87 -20.94 -5.71
N LEU A 153 -2.60 -19.73 -5.21
CA LEU A 153 -2.06 -18.60 -5.99
C LEU A 153 -0.52 -18.55 -5.95
N SER A 154 0.15 -19.53 -5.37
CA SER A 154 1.60 -19.58 -5.38
C SER A 154 2.13 -19.69 -6.82
N GLY A 155 3.16 -18.91 -7.15
CA GLY A 155 3.78 -18.93 -8.48
C GLY A 155 3.07 -18.09 -9.56
N VAL A 156 1.87 -17.54 -9.32
CA VAL A 156 1.16 -16.69 -10.29
C VAL A 156 1.60 -15.22 -10.27
N GLY A 157 2.65 -14.87 -9.52
CA GLY A 157 3.05 -13.48 -9.26
C GLY A 157 3.28 -12.63 -10.52
N TYR A 158 3.89 -13.19 -11.57
CA TYR A 158 4.06 -12.48 -12.85
C TYR A 158 2.74 -12.23 -13.59
N ILE A 159 1.75 -13.13 -13.42
CA ILE A 159 0.41 -12.98 -14.00
C ILE A 159 -0.33 -11.86 -13.26
N SER A 160 -0.21 -11.80 -11.93
CA SER A 160 -0.81 -10.75 -11.10
C SER A 160 -0.36 -9.34 -11.49
N VAL A 161 0.85 -9.17 -12.02
CA VAL A 161 1.33 -7.89 -12.57
C VAL A 161 0.44 -7.41 -13.72
N PHE A 162 -0.01 -8.32 -14.59
CA PHE A 162 -0.89 -7.96 -15.70
C PHE A 162 -2.32 -7.69 -15.23
N VAL A 163 -2.80 -8.36 -14.17
CA VAL A 163 -4.11 -8.08 -13.56
C VAL A 163 -4.22 -6.61 -13.13
N GLN A 164 -3.13 -6.01 -12.64
CA GLN A 164 -3.08 -4.58 -12.27
C GLN A 164 -3.43 -3.62 -13.43
N LEU A 165 -3.40 -4.06 -14.68
CA LEU A 165 -3.87 -3.26 -15.83
C LEU A 165 -5.39 -2.98 -15.77
N LEU A 166 -6.16 -3.75 -15.00
CA LEU A 166 -7.54 -3.43 -14.67
C LEU A 166 -7.65 -2.12 -13.88
N THR A 167 -6.78 -1.91 -12.89
CA THR A 167 -6.67 -0.64 -12.16
C THR A 167 -6.34 0.51 -13.12
N PHE A 168 -5.41 0.28 -14.06
CA PHE A 168 -5.04 1.29 -15.06
C PHE A 168 -6.25 1.66 -15.92
N ALA A 169 -7.03 0.68 -16.36
CA ALA A 169 -8.23 0.90 -17.15
C ALA A 169 -9.24 1.80 -16.42
N VAL A 170 -9.58 1.45 -15.17
CA VAL A 170 -10.53 2.22 -14.36
C VAL A 170 -10.06 3.65 -14.15
N VAL A 171 -8.79 3.83 -13.81
CA VAL A 171 -8.24 5.15 -13.52
C VAL A 171 -8.10 6.00 -14.79
N LEU A 172 -7.80 5.40 -15.94
CA LEU A 172 -7.85 6.09 -17.24
C LEU A 172 -9.26 6.57 -17.57
N LEU A 173 -10.26 5.75 -17.26
CA LEU A 173 -11.66 6.11 -17.47
C LEU A 173 -12.06 7.31 -16.60
N VAL A 174 -11.58 7.37 -15.35
CA VAL A 174 -11.72 8.54 -14.46
C VAL A 174 -10.97 9.75 -15.01
N TYR A 175 -9.68 9.60 -15.34
CA TYR A 175 -8.81 10.67 -15.82
C TYR A 175 -9.35 11.30 -17.12
N SER A 176 -9.92 10.50 -18.02
CA SER A 176 -10.50 10.98 -19.27
C SER A 176 -11.73 11.87 -19.09
N LYS A 177 -12.26 12.07 -17.88
CA LYS A 177 -13.26 13.12 -17.58
C LYS A 177 -12.70 14.54 -17.67
N LYS A 178 -11.37 14.71 -17.65
CA LYS A 178 -10.70 15.99 -17.93
C LYS A 178 -11.09 16.55 -19.31
N VAL A 179 -11.48 15.68 -20.25
CA VAL A 179 -12.05 16.06 -21.56
C VAL A 179 -13.57 15.91 -21.47
N HIS A 180 -14.31 17.03 -21.58
CA HIS A 180 -15.77 17.17 -21.46
C HIS A 180 -16.55 15.84 -21.51
N SER A 181 -17.15 15.43 -20.39
CA SER A 181 -17.80 14.12 -20.24
C SER A 181 -19.29 14.22 -19.89
N PRO A 182 -20.17 13.43 -20.52
CA PRO A 182 -21.58 13.38 -20.15
C PRO A 182 -21.79 12.75 -18.76
N PRO A 183 -22.89 13.07 -18.06
CA PRO A 183 -23.19 12.49 -16.74
C PRO A 183 -23.26 10.96 -16.72
N SER A 184 -23.69 10.33 -17.82
CA SER A 184 -23.77 8.85 -17.97
C SER A 184 -22.42 8.16 -17.76
N LYS A 185 -21.31 8.86 -17.98
CA LYS A 185 -19.95 8.34 -17.73
C LYS A 185 -19.70 8.01 -16.26
N ASN A 186 -20.38 8.68 -15.32
CA ASN A 186 -20.25 8.36 -13.90
C ASN A 186 -20.79 6.95 -13.58
N ILE A 187 -21.87 6.54 -14.24
CA ILE A 187 -22.45 5.20 -14.08
C ILE A 187 -21.47 4.15 -14.62
N ILE A 188 -20.88 4.40 -15.79
CA ILE A 188 -19.88 3.52 -16.39
C ILE A 188 -18.64 3.40 -15.48
N ILE A 189 -18.14 4.52 -14.94
CA ILE A 189 -17.03 4.51 -13.98
C ILE A 189 -17.40 3.69 -12.74
N ALA A 190 -18.57 3.93 -12.14
CA ALA A 190 -19.01 3.20 -10.96
C ALA A 190 -19.10 1.69 -11.24
N PHE A 191 -19.66 1.29 -12.39
CA PHE A 191 -19.71 -0.10 -12.83
C PHE A 191 -18.31 -0.74 -12.90
N PHE A 192 -17.36 -0.10 -13.60
CA PHE A 192 -16.01 -0.65 -13.73
C PHE A 192 -15.22 -0.63 -12.41
N VAL A 193 -15.44 0.36 -11.54
CA VAL A 193 -14.86 0.38 -10.18
C VAL A 193 -15.35 -0.84 -9.40
N ILE A 194 -16.67 -1.07 -9.35
CA ILE A 194 -17.24 -2.21 -8.62
C ILE A 194 -16.76 -3.54 -9.22
N LEU A 195 -16.77 -3.67 -10.55
CA LEU A 195 -16.30 -4.87 -11.24
C LEU A 195 -14.84 -5.19 -10.88
N VAL A 196 -13.94 -4.20 -10.97
CA VAL A 196 -12.53 -4.42 -10.65
C VAL A 196 -12.33 -4.67 -9.16
N MET A 197 -13.05 -3.98 -8.27
CA MET A 197 -13.01 -4.30 -6.83
C MET A 197 -13.40 -5.76 -6.55
N LEU A 198 -14.44 -6.28 -7.21
CA LEU A 198 -14.83 -7.69 -7.06
C LEU A 198 -13.73 -8.62 -7.55
N ILE A 199 -13.13 -8.35 -8.71
CA ILE A 199 -12.01 -9.13 -9.27
C ILE A 199 -10.81 -9.15 -8.30
N GLU A 200 -10.40 -8.00 -7.77
CA GLU A 200 -9.29 -7.90 -6.80
C GLU A 200 -9.62 -8.63 -5.50
N THR A 201 -10.89 -8.56 -5.06
CA THR A 201 -11.36 -9.28 -3.87
C THR A 201 -11.29 -10.80 -4.05
N THR A 202 -11.73 -11.33 -5.20
CA THR A 202 -11.63 -12.76 -5.53
C THR A 202 -10.17 -13.22 -5.59
N SER A 203 -9.30 -12.38 -6.15
CA SER A 203 -7.85 -12.60 -6.17
C SER A 203 -7.23 -12.54 -4.76
N GLY A 204 -8.03 -12.11 -3.77
CA GLY A 204 -7.66 -12.14 -2.37
C GLY A 204 -7.00 -10.85 -1.87
N ALA A 205 -6.98 -9.82 -2.69
CA ALA A 205 -6.31 -8.56 -2.44
C ALA A 205 -7.31 -7.49 -1.98
N ARG A 206 -7.89 -7.65 -0.78
CA ARG A 206 -8.78 -6.64 -0.17
C ARG A 206 -8.13 -5.25 -0.09
N LYS A 207 -6.81 -5.23 0.14
CA LYS A 207 -5.99 -4.01 0.16
C LYS A 207 -6.01 -3.31 -1.20
N ASP A 208 -5.92 -4.06 -2.29
CA ASP A 208 -5.88 -3.50 -3.65
C ASP A 208 -7.25 -2.95 -4.08
N ALA A 209 -8.35 -3.58 -3.64
CA ALA A 209 -9.70 -3.04 -3.83
C ALA A 209 -9.91 -1.69 -3.11
N VAL A 210 -9.44 -1.58 -1.85
CA VAL A 210 -9.46 -0.31 -1.10
C VAL A 210 -8.54 0.72 -1.76
N PHE A 211 -7.36 0.30 -2.21
CA PHE A 211 -6.41 1.16 -2.90
C PHE A 211 -6.99 1.72 -4.19
N LEU A 212 -7.71 0.92 -4.98
CA LEU A 212 -8.40 1.41 -6.18
C LEU A 212 -9.33 2.59 -5.86
N LEU A 213 -10.10 2.50 -4.77
CA LEU A 213 -10.99 3.59 -4.35
C LEU A 213 -10.21 4.86 -4.00
N PHE A 214 -9.18 4.76 -3.18
CA PHE A 214 -8.31 5.91 -2.87
C PHE A 214 -7.69 6.52 -4.13
N PHE A 215 -7.27 5.66 -5.06
CA PHE A 215 -6.67 6.07 -6.32
C PHE A 215 -7.65 6.83 -7.22
N VAL A 216 -8.91 6.38 -7.29
CA VAL A 216 -9.99 7.08 -8.00
C VAL A 216 -10.19 8.49 -7.44
N PHE A 217 -10.16 8.67 -6.11
CA PHE A 217 -10.26 9.99 -5.49
C PHE A 217 -9.06 10.89 -5.82
N ILE A 218 -7.83 10.37 -5.73
CA ILE A 218 -6.61 11.12 -6.09
C ILE A 218 -6.66 11.56 -7.56
N VAL A 219 -7.04 10.66 -8.46
CA VAL A 219 -7.09 10.97 -9.89
C VAL A 219 -8.20 11.97 -10.18
N ALA A 220 -9.39 11.80 -9.59
CA ALA A 220 -10.44 12.80 -9.71
C ALA A 220 -9.97 14.18 -9.23
N HIS A 221 -9.27 14.23 -8.08
CA HIS A 221 -8.73 15.44 -7.47
C HIS A 221 -7.81 16.23 -8.39
N TYR A 222 -6.82 15.55 -8.97
CA TYR A 222 -5.78 16.19 -9.76
C TYR A 222 -6.10 16.29 -11.26
N SER A 223 -7.12 15.59 -11.77
CA SER A 223 -7.43 15.60 -13.20
C SER A 223 -8.58 16.51 -13.60
N TYR A 224 -9.70 16.52 -12.87
CA TYR A 224 -10.90 17.25 -13.29
C TYR A 224 -11.70 17.95 -12.18
N TYR A 225 -11.51 17.60 -10.90
CA TYR A 225 -12.27 18.21 -9.81
C TYR A 225 -11.41 18.40 -8.57
N HIS A 226 -11.16 19.64 -8.16
CA HIS A 226 -10.32 19.91 -6.99
C HIS A 226 -11.13 19.93 -5.68
N PHE A 227 -10.96 18.92 -4.82
CA PHE A 227 -11.61 18.82 -3.52
C PHE A 227 -10.94 19.76 -2.51
N LYS A 228 -11.66 20.80 -2.06
CA LYS A 228 -11.21 21.61 -0.92
C LYS A 228 -11.30 20.82 0.39
N ASN A 229 -12.40 20.08 0.57
CA ASN A 229 -12.69 19.23 1.72
C ASN A 229 -13.15 17.85 1.24
N ILE A 230 -13.09 16.83 2.12
CA ILE A 230 -13.65 15.51 1.84
C ILE A 230 -15.16 15.66 1.59
N PRO A 231 -15.68 15.24 0.42
CA PRO A 231 -17.09 15.42 0.11
C PRO A 231 -17.97 14.55 1.02
N LYS A 232 -19.15 15.03 1.41
CA LYS A 232 -20.06 14.30 2.32
C LYS A 232 -20.36 12.87 1.84
N LYS A 233 -20.49 12.67 0.51
CA LYS A 233 -20.72 11.35 -0.09
C LYS A 233 -19.53 10.39 0.05
N ALA A 234 -18.30 10.90 0.21
CA ALA A 234 -17.15 10.04 0.48
C ALA A 234 -17.21 9.41 1.87
N TRP A 235 -17.84 10.04 2.86
CA TRP A 235 -18.07 9.41 4.16
C TRP A 235 -18.97 8.18 4.07
N LEU A 236 -19.98 8.21 3.20
CA LEU A 236 -20.80 7.04 2.91
C LEU A 236 -19.97 5.91 2.26
N ILE A 237 -19.08 6.26 1.32
CA ILE A 237 -18.17 5.29 0.69
C ILE A 237 -17.21 4.70 1.72
N LEU A 238 -16.61 5.54 2.58
CA LEU A 238 -15.71 5.10 3.64
C LEU A 238 -16.41 4.16 4.64
N PHE A 239 -17.68 4.43 4.97
CA PHE A 239 -18.49 3.54 5.79
C PHE A 239 -18.67 2.16 5.13
N PHE A 240 -19.01 2.10 3.84
CA PHE A 240 -19.11 0.82 3.13
C PHE A 240 -17.76 0.11 2.97
N VAL A 241 -16.66 0.86 2.77
CA VAL A 241 -15.31 0.29 2.75
C VAL A 241 -14.95 -0.32 4.11
N PHE A 242 -15.33 0.34 5.19
CA PHE A 242 -15.14 -0.17 6.54
C PHE A 242 -15.93 -1.47 6.76
N LEU A 243 -17.22 -1.50 6.39
CA LEU A 243 -18.02 -2.73 6.44
C LEU A 243 -17.41 -3.85 5.59
N TYR A 244 -17.00 -3.55 4.36
CA TYR A 244 -16.29 -4.49 3.50
C TYR A 244 -15.02 -5.04 4.17
N ALA A 245 -14.23 -4.19 4.81
CA ALA A 245 -12.99 -4.60 5.47
C ALA A 245 -13.23 -5.55 6.67
N LEU A 246 -14.36 -5.38 7.38
CA LEU A 246 -14.78 -6.22 8.51
C LEU A 246 -15.40 -7.55 8.07
N SER A 247 -16.24 -7.55 7.03
CA SER A 247 -17.03 -8.73 6.66
C SER A 247 -16.29 -9.69 5.74
N VAL A 248 -15.40 -9.21 4.87
CA VAL A 248 -14.68 -10.08 3.91
C VAL A 248 -13.82 -11.16 4.59
N PRO A 249 -13.13 -10.93 5.71
CA PRO A 249 -12.43 -11.99 6.43
C PRO A 249 -13.34 -13.15 6.83
N LEU A 250 -14.50 -12.84 7.43
CA LEU A 250 -15.46 -13.83 7.90
C LEU A 250 -16.04 -14.66 6.75
N LEU A 251 -16.32 -14.01 5.62
CA LEU A 251 -16.74 -14.70 4.40
C LEU A 251 -15.67 -15.63 3.81
N ARG A 252 -14.42 -15.55 4.28
CA ARG A 252 -13.29 -16.33 3.79
C ARG A 252 -12.81 -17.39 4.76
N ASP A 253 -13.37 -17.43 5.97
CA ASP A 253 -13.17 -18.53 6.89
C ASP A 253 -13.87 -19.79 6.35
N GLU A 254 -13.42 -20.95 6.83
CA GLU A 254 -13.93 -22.26 6.42
C GLU A 254 -15.46 -22.32 6.62
N GLY A 255 -16.21 -22.59 5.55
CA GLY A 255 -17.68 -22.59 5.57
C GLY A 255 -18.36 -21.22 5.74
N GLY A 256 -17.60 -20.11 5.82
CA GLY A 256 -18.13 -18.78 6.11
C GLY A 256 -19.18 -18.31 5.10
N ILE A 257 -18.97 -18.53 3.79
CA ILE A 257 -19.96 -18.18 2.76
C ILE A 257 -21.29 -18.90 3.00
N GLU A 258 -21.26 -20.21 3.28
CA GLU A 258 -22.47 -21.01 3.50
C GLU A 258 -23.18 -20.60 4.80
N HIS A 259 -22.41 -20.36 5.87
CA HIS A 259 -22.93 -19.91 7.15
C HIS A 259 -23.69 -18.59 7.03
N TYR A 260 -23.06 -17.55 6.48
CA TYR A 260 -23.68 -16.22 6.39
C TYR A 260 -24.73 -16.09 5.28
N ALA A 261 -24.73 -16.98 4.28
CA ALA A 261 -25.84 -17.08 3.34
C ALA A 261 -27.12 -17.59 4.03
N ASN A 262 -26.98 -18.51 4.99
CA ASN A 262 -28.09 -19.10 5.75
C ASN A 262 -28.47 -18.28 7.00
N SER A 263 -27.57 -17.44 7.52
CA SER A 263 -27.82 -16.56 8.68
C SER A 263 -27.19 -15.17 8.48
N PRO A 264 -27.75 -14.32 7.58
CA PRO A 264 -27.18 -13.01 7.27
C PRO A 264 -27.10 -12.06 8.47
N GLU A 265 -28.01 -12.18 9.43
CA GLU A 265 -28.02 -11.39 10.65
C GLU A 265 -26.81 -11.66 11.57
N ALA A 266 -26.26 -12.88 11.55
CA ALA A 266 -25.08 -13.24 12.33
C ALA A 266 -23.84 -12.49 11.84
N LEU A 267 -23.76 -12.15 10.55
CA LEU A 267 -22.61 -11.45 9.96
C LEU A 267 -22.34 -10.11 10.64
N ILE A 268 -23.38 -9.40 11.07
CA ILE A 268 -23.23 -8.09 11.71
C ILE A 268 -22.64 -8.27 13.12
N GLY A 269 -23.16 -9.21 13.91
CA GLY A 269 -22.65 -9.52 15.25
C GLY A 269 -21.20 -9.97 15.19
N ASP A 270 -20.92 -10.96 14.34
CA ASP A 270 -19.57 -11.53 14.20
C ASP A 270 -18.57 -10.52 13.64
N SER A 271 -19.00 -9.60 12.77
CA SER A 271 -18.13 -8.51 12.25
C SER A 271 -17.73 -7.53 13.36
N ILE A 272 -18.63 -7.27 14.31
CA ILE A 272 -18.36 -6.39 15.46
C ILE A 272 -17.42 -7.11 16.42
N ASP A 273 -17.69 -8.38 16.73
CA ASP A 273 -16.89 -9.18 17.66
C ASP A 273 -15.46 -9.40 17.12
N ASN A 274 -15.30 -9.52 15.80
CA ASN A 274 -14.01 -9.66 15.13
C ASN A 274 -13.36 -8.34 14.68
N ALA A 275 -13.89 -7.18 15.11
CA ALA A 275 -13.34 -5.90 14.71
C ALA A 275 -11.89 -5.71 15.18
N SER A 276 -11.54 -6.21 16.37
CA SER A 276 -10.16 -6.22 16.90
C SER A 276 -9.21 -7.04 16.02
N ASN A 277 -9.64 -8.24 15.61
CA ASN A 277 -8.89 -9.11 14.68
C ASN A 277 -8.75 -8.49 13.29
N SER A 278 -9.76 -7.75 12.83
CA SER A 278 -9.68 -7.03 11.55
C SER A 278 -8.65 -5.89 11.60
N LEU A 279 -8.48 -5.23 12.74
CA LEU A 279 -7.47 -4.19 12.94
C LEU A 279 -6.04 -4.75 12.95
N ASN A 280 -5.83 -5.98 13.41
CA ASN A 280 -4.55 -6.71 13.22
C ASN A 280 -4.17 -6.84 11.75
N GLY A 281 -5.15 -6.87 10.83
CA GLY A 281 -4.92 -6.94 9.39
C GLY A 281 -4.62 -5.59 8.71
N VAL A 282 -4.78 -4.48 9.43
CA VAL A 282 -4.58 -3.11 8.91
C VAL A 282 -3.39 -2.41 9.57
N SER A 283 -3.11 -2.74 10.84
CA SER A 283 -2.02 -2.17 11.62
C SER A 283 -0.75 -3.00 11.53
N TYR A 284 0.39 -2.30 11.54
CA TYR A 284 1.72 -2.92 11.63
C TYR A 284 2.37 -2.72 13.01
N VAL A 285 1.65 -2.13 13.98
CA VAL A 285 2.19 -1.83 15.32
C VAL A 285 2.76 -3.07 16.01
N ARG A 286 2.06 -4.21 15.90
CA ARG A 286 2.54 -5.50 16.41
C ARG A 286 3.90 -5.89 15.82
N HIS A 287 4.09 -5.71 14.52
CA HIS A 287 5.35 -6.01 13.85
C HIS A 287 6.46 -5.10 14.36
N TYR A 288 6.15 -3.80 14.52
CA TYR A 288 7.12 -2.82 14.99
C TYR A 288 7.54 -3.06 16.44
N LEU A 289 6.59 -3.40 17.31
CA LEU A 289 6.87 -3.78 18.70
C LEU A 289 7.79 -5.00 18.79
N LEU A 290 7.54 -6.03 17.97
CA LEU A 290 8.42 -7.19 17.87
C LEU A 290 9.82 -6.77 17.41
N VAL A 291 9.93 -6.03 16.31
CA VAL A 291 11.24 -5.58 15.77
C VAL A 291 12.03 -4.78 16.80
N THR A 292 11.39 -3.84 17.51
CA THR A 292 12.09 -3.00 18.50
C THR A 292 12.51 -3.74 19.77
N ASN A 293 11.94 -4.93 20.03
CA ASN A 293 12.31 -5.77 21.17
C ASN A 293 13.33 -6.85 20.80
N GLU A 294 13.26 -7.40 19.59
CA GLU A 294 14.18 -8.44 19.12
C GLU A 294 15.55 -7.86 18.71
N PHE A 295 15.58 -6.70 18.06
CA PHE A 295 16.81 -6.18 17.48
C PHE A 295 17.52 -5.18 18.40
N SER A 296 18.83 -5.41 18.58
CA SER A 296 19.75 -4.47 19.22
C SER A 296 20.87 -4.09 18.26
N VAL A 297 21.68 -3.07 18.61
CA VAL A 297 22.81 -2.64 17.78
C VAL A 297 23.80 -3.76 17.44
N ASN A 298 23.90 -4.79 18.28
CA ASN A 298 24.82 -5.92 18.09
C ASN A 298 24.25 -7.03 17.21
N ASP A 299 22.95 -6.99 16.88
CA ASP A 299 22.24 -8.08 16.19
C ASP A 299 21.42 -7.57 14.99
N ILE A 300 21.86 -6.47 14.38
CA ILE A 300 21.27 -5.98 13.13
C ILE A 300 21.80 -6.73 11.91
N TRP A 301 21.00 -6.77 10.85
CA TRP A 301 21.35 -7.47 9.62
C TRP A 301 22.32 -6.74 8.71
N LEU A 302 22.66 -5.47 8.99
CA LEU A 302 23.62 -4.66 8.23
C LEU A 302 23.35 -4.62 6.72
N GLY A 303 22.07 -4.61 6.33
CA GLY A 303 21.65 -4.57 4.94
C GLY A 303 21.62 -5.93 4.23
N LYS A 304 21.94 -7.04 4.92
CA LYS A 304 21.94 -8.39 4.31
C LYS A 304 20.60 -8.76 3.69
N SER A 305 19.47 -8.35 4.27
CA SER A 305 18.17 -8.65 3.66
C SER A 305 18.01 -7.99 2.28
N TYR A 306 18.62 -6.83 2.02
CA TYR A 306 18.57 -6.18 0.71
C TYR A 306 19.33 -6.94 -0.39
N LEU A 307 20.18 -7.92 -0.05
CA LEU A 307 20.80 -8.80 -1.05
C LEU A 307 19.76 -9.63 -1.81
N ASP A 308 18.60 -9.89 -1.20
CA ASP A 308 17.48 -10.62 -1.82
C ASP A 308 16.94 -9.88 -3.06
N LEU A 309 17.10 -8.55 -3.12
CA LEU A 309 16.69 -7.75 -4.28
C LEU A 309 17.48 -8.11 -5.56
N LEU A 310 18.71 -8.59 -5.43
CA LEU A 310 19.56 -8.96 -6.57
C LEU A 310 19.01 -10.20 -7.30
N VAL A 311 18.36 -11.10 -6.56
CA VAL A 311 17.80 -12.35 -7.06
C VAL A 311 16.27 -12.30 -7.23
N ALA A 312 15.62 -11.22 -6.77
CA ALA A 312 14.19 -11.02 -6.88
C ALA A 312 13.62 -11.26 -8.30
N PRO A 313 14.26 -10.80 -9.41
CA PRO A 313 13.74 -10.99 -10.76
C PRO A 313 13.71 -12.45 -11.26
N ILE A 314 14.47 -13.35 -10.64
CA ILE A 314 14.59 -14.76 -11.06
C ILE A 314 13.36 -15.53 -10.56
N PRO A 315 12.54 -16.19 -11.41
CA PRO A 315 11.39 -16.95 -10.92
C PRO A 315 11.82 -18.08 -9.98
N SER A 316 11.05 -18.34 -8.91
CA SER A 316 11.35 -19.38 -7.91
C SER A 316 11.53 -20.78 -8.51
N ASN A 317 10.81 -21.08 -9.59
CA ASN A 317 10.93 -22.36 -10.30
C ASN A 317 12.32 -22.59 -10.93
N PHE A 318 13.12 -21.53 -11.13
CA PHE A 318 14.48 -21.61 -11.66
C PHE A 318 15.56 -21.48 -10.57
N TYR A 319 15.19 -21.17 -9.33
CA TYR A 319 16.14 -21.02 -8.23
C TYR A 319 15.57 -21.59 -6.94
N GLU A 320 15.92 -22.84 -6.65
CA GLU A 320 15.42 -23.57 -5.47
C GLU A 320 15.82 -22.90 -4.15
N GLY A 321 17.06 -22.41 -4.04
CA GLY A 321 17.57 -21.67 -2.88
C GLY A 321 17.17 -20.19 -2.85
N LYS A 322 16.12 -19.78 -3.57
CA LYS A 322 15.74 -18.36 -3.65
C LYS A 322 15.24 -17.86 -2.28
N PRO A 323 15.80 -16.76 -1.75
CA PRO A 323 15.26 -16.13 -0.56
C PRO A 323 13.91 -15.45 -0.83
N PRO A 324 13.08 -15.23 0.20
CA PRO A 324 11.84 -14.49 0.05
C PRO A 324 12.12 -13.06 -0.43
N ILE A 325 11.30 -12.57 -1.36
CA ILE A 325 11.28 -11.13 -1.70
C ILE A 325 10.68 -10.32 -0.53
N ASP A 326 9.78 -10.93 0.23
CA ASP A 326 9.13 -10.31 1.37
C ASP A 326 9.91 -10.55 2.66
N ASP A 327 10.56 -9.50 3.15
CA ASP A 327 11.31 -9.50 4.41
C ASP A 327 10.41 -9.75 5.63
N GLY A 328 9.09 -9.64 5.49
CA GLY A 328 8.14 -10.05 6.51
C GLY A 328 8.13 -11.56 6.78
N VAL A 329 8.63 -12.38 5.86
CA VAL A 329 8.78 -13.83 6.08
C VAL A 329 9.85 -14.10 7.15
N TYR A 330 10.95 -13.35 7.12
CA TYR A 330 11.98 -13.40 8.16
C TYR A 330 11.41 -12.99 9.51
N LEU A 331 10.67 -11.87 9.56
CA LEU A 331 10.06 -11.38 10.80
C LEU A 331 9.05 -12.37 11.38
N ARG A 332 8.21 -12.98 10.54
CA ARG A 332 7.27 -14.02 10.96
C ARG A 332 7.99 -15.24 11.54
N THR A 333 9.12 -15.63 10.94
CA THR A 333 9.93 -16.77 11.35
C THR A 333 10.62 -16.50 12.70
N LEU A 334 11.10 -15.29 12.94
CA LEU A 334 11.60 -14.84 14.25
C LEU A 334 10.50 -14.89 15.32
N ALA A 335 9.27 -14.47 14.99
CA ALA A 335 8.15 -14.52 15.91
C ALA A 335 7.77 -15.95 16.35
N GLU A 336 8.05 -16.95 15.49
CA GLU A 336 7.91 -18.38 15.81
C GLU A 336 9.08 -18.93 16.65
N GLY A 337 10.06 -18.08 16.97
CA GLY A 337 11.23 -18.41 17.76
C GLY A 337 12.30 -19.20 17.05
N ARG A 338 12.33 -19.15 15.71
CA ARG A 338 13.41 -19.71 14.91
C ARG A 338 14.48 -18.65 14.67
N GLU A 339 15.73 -19.06 14.64
CA GLU A 339 16.84 -18.18 14.25
C GLU A 339 16.75 -17.83 12.76
N VAL A 340 17.08 -16.58 12.42
CA VAL A 340 17.00 -16.07 11.05
C VAL A 340 18.21 -15.21 10.75
N SER A 341 18.90 -15.49 9.64
CA SER A 341 20.02 -14.69 9.15
C SER A 341 19.93 -14.50 7.64
N PRO A 342 19.32 -13.41 7.15
CA PRO A 342 19.20 -13.18 5.70
C PRO A 342 20.58 -13.14 5.02
N PRO A 343 20.68 -13.60 3.76
CA PRO A 343 19.65 -14.28 2.97
C PRO A 343 19.45 -15.74 3.41
N MET A 344 18.20 -16.21 3.52
CA MET A 344 17.89 -17.65 3.70
C MET A 344 16.86 -18.12 2.68
N PRO A 345 16.95 -19.37 2.18
CA PRO A 345 15.94 -19.95 1.29
C PRO A 345 14.52 -19.91 1.88
N TYR A 346 13.51 -19.64 1.04
CA TYR A 346 12.11 -19.55 1.50
C TYR A 346 11.59 -20.85 2.13
N ASN A 347 12.05 -22.01 1.67
CA ASN A 347 11.65 -23.32 2.18
C ASN A 347 12.17 -23.63 3.60
N GLU A 348 13.16 -22.88 4.09
CA GLU A 348 13.67 -22.99 5.47
C GLU A 348 12.91 -22.08 6.45
N LEU A 349 12.06 -21.18 5.93
CA LEU A 349 11.36 -20.17 6.71
C LEU A 349 9.90 -20.58 6.96
N PHE A 350 9.27 -19.89 7.90
CA PHE A 350 7.83 -20.07 8.14
C PHE A 350 7.03 -19.55 6.92
N PRO A 351 6.07 -20.32 6.37
CA PRO A 351 5.39 -19.98 5.11
C PRO A 351 4.27 -18.94 5.30
N SER A 352 4.59 -17.83 5.97
CA SER A 352 3.72 -16.68 6.17
C SER A 352 4.58 -15.42 6.34
N SER A 353 3.99 -14.25 6.13
CA SER A 353 4.72 -12.98 6.15
C SER A 353 4.05 -11.95 7.04
N TRP A 354 4.87 -11.23 7.81
CA TRP A 354 4.53 -10.02 8.55
C TRP A 354 5.34 -8.83 8.03
N PRO A 355 4.84 -8.09 7.02
CA PRO A 355 5.62 -7.05 6.38
C PRO A 355 6.09 -5.98 7.38
N PRO A 356 7.39 -5.65 7.41
CA PRO A 356 7.96 -4.70 8.36
C PRO A 356 7.88 -3.24 7.88
N GLU A 357 7.48 -3.01 6.62
CA GLU A 357 7.46 -1.70 5.96
C GLU A 357 8.77 -0.88 6.19
N THR A 358 8.77 0.44 5.96
CA THR A 358 10.02 1.22 6.13
C THR A 358 10.51 1.19 7.58
N PHE A 359 9.60 1.28 8.55
CA PHE A 359 9.96 1.37 9.97
C PHE A 359 10.76 0.14 10.40
N GLY A 360 10.20 -1.06 10.22
CA GLY A 360 10.82 -2.29 10.64
C GLY A 360 12.03 -2.66 9.76
N ALA A 361 11.92 -2.54 8.42
CA ALA A 361 13.01 -2.95 7.52
C ALA A 361 14.30 -2.17 7.79
N MET A 362 14.17 -0.85 8.00
CA MET A 362 15.32 0.02 8.26
C MET A 362 15.87 -0.17 9.68
N TYR A 363 15.02 -0.48 10.66
CA TYR A 363 15.46 -0.79 12.02
C TYR A 363 16.22 -2.13 12.09
N MET A 364 15.68 -3.20 11.49
CA MET A 364 16.33 -4.52 11.48
C MET A 364 17.69 -4.49 10.78
N ASN A 365 17.84 -3.68 9.72
CA ASN A 365 19.10 -3.63 8.97
C ASN A 365 20.12 -2.65 9.54
N PHE A 366 19.67 -1.51 10.08
CA PHE A 366 20.54 -0.36 10.35
C PHE A 366 20.22 0.36 11.67
N TRP A 367 19.41 -0.26 12.52
CA TRP A 367 18.99 0.23 13.83
C TRP A 367 18.36 1.63 13.79
N ILE A 368 18.45 2.39 14.89
CA ILE A 368 17.86 3.73 15.02
C ILE A 368 18.35 4.72 13.94
N PRO A 369 19.65 4.82 13.60
CA PRO A 369 20.11 5.71 12.54
C PRO A 369 19.50 5.35 11.18
N GLY A 370 19.43 4.05 10.89
CA GLY A 370 18.77 3.50 9.73
C GLY A 370 17.32 3.90 9.60
N LEU A 371 16.55 3.68 10.66
CA LEU A 371 15.15 4.05 10.75
C LEU A 371 14.95 5.53 10.36
N PHE A 372 15.70 6.44 10.96
CA PHE A 372 15.51 7.88 10.70
C PHE A 372 15.93 8.28 9.27
N ILE A 373 17.05 7.74 8.75
CA ILE A 373 17.47 7.97 7.36
C ILE A 373 16.42 7.43 6.39
N GLY A 374 15.93 6.21 6.61
CA GLY A 374 14.92 5.59 5.76
C GLY A 374 13.61 6.36 5.76
N MET A 375 13.13 6.81 6.91
CA MET A 375 11.92 7.61 7.03
C MET A 375 12.05 8.98 6.35
N TYR A 376 13.24 9.59 6.41
CA TYR A 376 13.54 10.78 5.59
C TYR A 376 13.50 10.50 4.10
N LEU A 377 14.14 9.41 3.65
CA LEU A 377 14.15 9.03 2.23
C LEU A 377 12.74 8.73 1.72
N LEU A 378 11.91 8.09 2.53
CA LEU A 378 10.51 7.84 2.21
C LEU A 378 9.75 9.15 1.95
N GLY A 379 9.83 10.10 2.89
CA GLY A 379 9.24 11.44 2.71
C GLY A 379 9.82 12.20 1.51
N PHE A 380 11.10 12.02 1.23
CA PHE A 380 11.78 12.59 0.07
C PHE A 380 11.23 12.05 -1.26
N PHE A 381 10.99 10.73 -1.37
CA PHE A 381 10.35 10.13 -2.55
C PHE A 381 8.91 10.61 -2.74
N TYR A 382 8.14 10.74 -1.66
CA TYR A 382 6.79 11.32 -1.71
C TYR A 382 6.81 12.75 -2.26
N LYS A 383 7.79 13.56 -1.85
CA LYS A 383 7.95 14.92 -2.38
C LYS A 383 8.35 14.94 -3.85
N ILE A 384 9.29 14.08 -4.27
CA ILE A 384 9.71 14.01 -5.67
C ILE A 384 8.51 13.75 -6.57
N THR A 385 7.72 12.72 -6.27
CA THR A 385 6.58 12.35 -7.13
C THR A 385 5.46 13.37 -7.09
N TYR A 386 5.19 13.97 -5.92
CA TYR A 386 4.22 15.05 -5.79
C TYR A 386 4.60 16.29 -6.61
N THR A 387 5.85 16.76 -6.49
CA THR A 387 6.33 17.91 -7.26
C THR A 387 6.44 17.57 -8.75
N TYR A 388 6.85 16.35 -9.10
CA TYR A 388 6.87 15.88 -10.48
C TYR A 388 5.48 15.89 -11.13
N MET A 389 4.45 15.46 -10.40
CA MET A 389 3.06 15.53 -10.84
C MET A 389 2.62 16.96 -11.16
N LYS A 390 2.95 17.93 -10.29
CA LYS A 390 2.66 19.35 -10.54
C LYS A 390 3.42 19.88 -11.76
N ASN A 391 4.72 19.61 -11.83
CA ASN A 391 5.60 20.07 -12.92
C ASN A 391 5.25 19.45 -14.28
N SER A 392 4.61 18.28 -14.27
CA SER A 392 4.11 17.57 -15.46
C SER A 392 2.68 17.96 -15.83
N ASN A 393 2.16 19.08 -15.31
CA ASN A 393 0.80 19.57 -15.56
C ASN A 393 -0.28 18.50 -15.31
N TYR A 394 -0.06 17.67 -14.28
CA TYR A 394 -0.98 16.60 -13.89
C TYR A 394 -1.28 15.63 -15.04
N SER A 395 -0.23 15.16 -15.74
CA SER A 395 -0.33 14.08 -16.73
C SER A 395 -0.81 12.78 -16.07
N PHE A 396 -1.46 11.90 -16.84
CA PHE A 396 -1.90 10.59 -16.35
C PHE A 396 -0.76 9.83 -15.66
N PHE A 397 0.38 9.68 -16.34
CA PHE A 397 1.57 9.02 -15.81
C PHE A 397 1.97 9.59 -14.45
N SER A 398 2.04 10.92 -14.35
CA SER A 398 2.54 11.58 -13.15
C SER A 398 1.58 11.50 -11.96
N ILE A 399 0.27 11.56 -12.18
CA ILE A 399 -0.74 11.34 -11.13
C ILE A 399 -0.69 9.88 -10.67
N PHE A 400 -0.59 8.95 -11.62
CA PHE A 400 -0.57 7.52 -11.34
C PHE A 400 0.70 7.13 -10.55
N LEU A 401 1.86 7.67 -10.93
CA LEU A 401 3.10 7.51 -10.20
C LEU A 401 2.99 8.07 -8.77
N TYR A 402 2.49 9.31 -8.61
CA TYR A 402 2.30 9.90 -7.29
C TYR A 402 1.38 9.06 -6.41
N GLY A 403 0.19 8.70 -6.91
CA GLY A 403 -0.79 7.92 -6.18
C GLY A 403 -0.24 6.56 -5.72
N HIS A 404 0.56 5.89 -6.54
CA HIS A 404 1.11 4.59 -6.16
C HIS A 404 2.20 4.72 -5.11
N ILE A 405 3.13 5.67 -5.29
CA ILE A 405 4.22 5.89 -4.33
C ILE A 405 3.64 6.34 -2.99
N ILE A 406 2.72 7.31 -2.93
CA ILE A 406 2.21 7.82 -1.65
C ILE A 406 1.37 6.81 -0.85
N ILE A 407 0.76 5.81 -1.52
CA ILE A 407 -0.12 4.82 -0.88
C ILE A 407 0.62 3.51 -0.56
N ASN A 408 1.53 3.07 -1.43
CA ASN A 408 2.09 1.72 -1.37
C ASN A 408 3.62 1.65 -1.26
N PHE A 409 4.36 2.71 -1.57
CA PHE A 409 5.82 2.64 -1.52
C PHE A 409 6.35 2.78 -0.10
N GLU A 410 7.25 1.88 0.25
CA GLU A 410 8.03 1.79 1.50
C GLU A 410 9.42 1.23 1.14
N LEU A 411 10.39 1.33 2.05
CA LEU A 411 11.77 0.87 1.84
C LEU A 411 12.01 -0.59 2.26
N SER A 412 10.96 -1.40 2.34
CA SER A 412 11.07 -2.86 2.48
C SER A 412 11.26 -3.53 1.11
N ASN A 413 11.84 -4.73 1.09
CA ASN A 413 12.17 -5.42 -0.16
C ASN A 413 10.94 -5.66 -1.04
N LEU A 414 9.85 -6.14 -0.45
CA LEU A 414 8.59 -6.38 -1.15
C LEU A 414 8.10 -5.12 -1.86
N ARG A 415 8.14 -3.99 -1.16
CA ARG A 415 7.59 -2.71 -1.65
C ARG A 415 8.48 -2.08 -2.72
N ILE A 416 9.80 -2.25 -2.59
CA ILE A 416 10.76 -1.86 -3.64
C ILE A 416 10.50 -2.66 -4.91
N VAL A 417 10.40 -3.99 -4.83
CA VAL A 417 10.14 -4.85 -6.01
C VAL A 417 8.78 -4.52 -6.64
N GLN A 418 7.73 -4.34 -5.82
CA GLN A 418 6.41 -3.93 -6.30
C GLN A 418 6.47 -2.57 -7.02
N ALA A 419 7.16 -1.58 -6.46
CA ALA A 419 7.29 -0.24 -7.06
C ALA A 419 8.09 -0.26 -8.36
N ILE A 420 9.18 -1.04 -8.44
CA ILE A 420 9.97 -1.19 -9.67
C ILE A 420 9.14 -1.89 -10.76
N THR A 421 8.44 -2.96 -10.40
CA THR A 421 7.57 -3.71 -11.32
C THR A 421 6.47 -2.81 -11.86
N PHE A 422 5.77 -2.11 -10.96
CA PHE A 422 4.75 -1.15 -11.30
C PHE A 422 5.27 -0.02 -12.20
N LEU A 423 6.41 0.58 -11.85
CA LEU A 423 7.01 1.66 -12.63
C LEU A 423 7.38 1.18 -14.04
N SER A 424 7.89 -0.04 -14.16
CA SER A 424 8.23 -0.66 -15.45
C SER A 424 6.99 -0.82 -16.32
N VAL A 425 5.90 -1.37 -15.77
CA VAL A 425 4.61 -1.52 -16.48
C VAL A 425 4.04 -0.16 -16.85
N LEU A 426 4.05 0.81 -15.93
CA LEU A 426 3.54 2.16 -16.15
C LEU A 426 4.32 2.92 -17.23
N LEU A 427 5.64 2.75 -17.26
CA LEU A 427 6.52 3.34 -18.28
C LEU A 427 6.25 2.73 -19.65
N ILE A 428 6.22 1.40 -19.75
CA ILE A 428 5.90 0.70 -21.02
C ILE A 428 4.53 1.13 -21.53
N PHE A 429 3.53 1.11 -20.65
CA PHE A 429 2.16 1.52 -20.97
C PHE A 429 2.10 2.97 -21.46
N SER A 430 2.74 3.89 -20.75
CA SER A 430 2.71 5.31 -21.09
C SER A 430 3.54 5.65 -22.31
N PHE A 431 4.61 4.90 -22.57
CA PHE A 431 5.39 5.02 -23.80
C PHE A 431 4.55 4.62 -25.02
N VAL A 432 3.84 3.49 -24.93
CA VAL A 432 2.98 2.98 -26.02
C VAL A 432 1.82 3.93 -26.31
N PHE A 433 1.16 4.49 -25.28
CA PHE A 433 -0.07 5.25 -25.48
C PHE A 433 0.06 6.77 -25.43
N PHE A 434 0.99 7.33 -24.66
CA PHE A 434 0.96 8.76 -24.32
C PHE A 434 2.13 9.59 -24.86
N GLN A 435 3.17 8.95 -25.39
CA GLN A 435 4.39 9.57 -25.93
C GLN A 435 5.11 10.49 -24.92
N ILE A 436 6.45 10.44 -24.92
CA ILE A 436 7.25 11.33 -24.07
C ILE A 436 7.27 12.72 -24.71
N SER A 437 6.91 13.74 -23.93
CA SER A 437 7.05 15.13 -24.33
C SER A 437 8.51 15.54 -24.15
N LEU A 438 9.30 15.43 -25.21
CA LEU A 438 10.63 16.05 -25.21
C LEU A 438 10.42 17.56 -25.33
N ASP A 439 10.45 18.24 -24.19
CA ASP A 439 10.38 19.70 -24.08
C ASP A 439 11.58 20.31 -24.85
N ARG A 440 11.41 20.52 -26.17
CA ARG A 440 12.42 21.15 -27.05
C ARG A 440 12.53 22.66 -26.80
N SER A 441 11.88 23.21 -25.76
CA SER A 441 11.77 24.67 -25.55
C SER A 441 12.97 25.33 -24.85
N ASN A 442 13.95 24.57 -24.33
CA ASN A 442 15.13 25.15 -23.67
C ASN A 442 16.38 25.31 -24.58
N LYS A 443 16.29 25.07 -25.89
CA LYS A 443 17.42 25.31 -26.82
C LYS A 443 17.40 26.66 -27.55
N ASN A 444 16.33 27.45 -27.45
CA ASN A 444 16.22 28.74 -28.15
C ASN A 444 16.30 29.97 -27.22
N LYS A 445 16.87 29.82 -26.01
CA LYS A 445 17.25 30.94 -25.15
C LYS A 445 18.70 30.76 -24.69
N LYS A 446 19.62 30.96 -25.60
CA LYS A 446 21.00 31.35 -25.29
C LYS A 446 21.35 32.54 -26.15
#